data_AF-A0A2W2CT47-F1
#
_entry.id   AF-A0A2W2CT47-F1
#
_cell.length_a   1.000
_cell.length_b   1.000
_cell.length_c   1.000
_cell.angle_alpha   90.00
_cell.angle_beta   90.00
_cell.angle_gamma   90.00
#
_symmetry.space_group_name_H-M   'P 1'
#
loop_
_entity.id
_entity.type
_entity.pdbx_description
1 polymer ?
#
loop_
_entity_poly.entity_id
_entity_poly.type
_entity_poly.pdbx_seq_one_letter_code
_entity_poly.pdbx_strand_id
1 'polypeptide(L)'
;MTIYSQHPNRGKVQILATYRGSAGTVSSTVTSVDDARVAAPIVDALNRVSACATMPISVFDTRDDRYTQYPSDHLEAVTDRSLRGDLFRGSHSLWYEYVKFLLHEALADLDDAIETVAPPVRTAIAAELETEVRHLRDGLAGHSDGTVPSESEDRRHWESFRPFLIFGGGMDGLSETDRSQLNRCERGATKTRTSNGINDLRLLLAVTAECADGELFMDVAELSVMDDPTVGDPSQLYLSVDAPLPSGLYGRDEWHIDIGRWEPHTDDPNTTTGETVLRCVRSSAPTVDELVELLGTCGERPEQLAVWADTPVGSPLAGTAFVVTKRFDDR
;
A
#
# COMPACT_ATOMS: atom_id res chain seq x y z
N MET A 1 12.72 3.47 -13.08
CA MET A 1 11.32 3.87 -13.25
C MET A 1 11.20 4.78 -14.46
N THR A 2 10.12 4.61 -15.21
CA THR A 2 9.68 5.49 -16.29
C THR A 2 8.68 6.49 -15.73
N ILE A 3 8.87 7.77 -16.03
CA ILE A 3 7.98 8.84 -15.63
C ILE A 3 7.07 9.19 -16.80
N TYR A 4 5.77 9.08 -16.58
CA TYR A 4 4.75 9.45 -17.55
C TYR A 4 4.28 10.88 -17.30
N SER A 5 4.10 11.63 -18.39
CA SER A 5 3.62 13.01 -18.33
C SER A 5 2.67 13.33 -19.46
N GLN A 6 1.84 14.36 -19.22
CA GLN A 6 0.93 14.91 -20.21
C GLN A 6 1.59 16.07 -20.93
N HIS A 7 1.51 16.08 -22.26
CA HIS A 7 2.01 17.19 -23.07
C HIS A 7 0.94 17.64 -24.08
N PRO A 8 0.37 18.85 -23.93
CA PRO A 8 -0.56 19.40 -24.91
C PRO A 8 0.11 19.53 -26.28
N ASN A 9 -0.51 19.00 -27.34
CA ASN A 9 0.02 19.08 -28.70
C ASN A 9 -1.11 19.09 -29.74
N ARG A 10 -1.20 20.17 -30.53
CA ARG A 10 -2.11 20.31 -31.69
C ARG A 10 -3.57 19.91 -31.40
N GLY A 11 -4.13 20.38 -30.28
CA GLY A 11 -5.52 20.11 -29.91
C GLY A 11 -5.78 18.71 -29.33
N LYS A 12 -4.71 17.96 -29.05
CA LYS A 12 -4.72 16.68 -28.31
C LYS A 12 -3.79 16.77 -27.11
N VAL A 13 -3.81 15.75 -26.28
CA VAL A 13 -2.84 15.55 -25.19
C VAL A 13 -2.03 14.30 -25.49
N GLN A 14 -0.71 14.48 -25.62
CA GLN A 14 0.23 13.38 -25.73
C GLN A 14 0.54 12.83 -24.35
N ILE A 15 0.65 11.51 -24.25
CA ILE A 15 1.20 10.83 -23.09
C ILE A 15 2.64 10.48 -23.45
N LEU A 16 3.59 11.03 -22.71
CA LEU A 16 5.02 10.84 -22.91
C LEU A 16 5.58 9.91 -21.83
N ALA A 17 6.45 8.99 -22.22
CA ALA A 17 7.29 8.21 -21.33
C ALA A 17 8.68 8.84 -21.27
N THR A 18 9.18 9.13 -20.07
CA THR A 18 10.51 9.71 -19.85
C THR A 18 11.32 8.81 -18.93
N TYR A 19 12.51 8.41 -19.35
CA TYR A 19 13.39 7.53 -18.59
C TYR A 19 14.85 7.87 -18.84
N ARG A 20 15.74 7.41 -17.96
CA ARG A 20 17.19 7.56 -18.16
C ARG A 20 17.68 6.41 -19.04
N GLY A 21 18.19 6.71 -20.22
CA GLY A 21 18.95 5.80 -21.09
C GLY A 21 20.46 5.95 -20.91
N SER A 22 21.24 5.17 -21.66
CA SER A 22 22.72 5.20 -21.62
C SER A 22 23.29 6.55 -22.09
N ALA A 23 22.61 7.24 -23.02
CA ALA A 23 23.00 8.56 -23.52
C ALA A 23 22.42 9.74 -22.71
N GLY A 24 21.70 9.48 -21.61
CA GLY A 24 21.01 10.50 -20.81
C GLY A 24 19.50 10.34 -20.82
N THR A 25 18.75 11.43 -20.59
CA THR A 25 17.29 11.37 -20.52
C THR A 25 16.68 11.17 -21.91
N VAL A 26 15.87 10.12 -22.06
CA VAL A 26 15.10 9.80 -23.27
C VAL A 26 13.63 10.09 -23.00
N SER A 27 12.94 10.70 -23.96
CA SER A 27 11.50 10.94 -23.92
C SER A 27 10.86 10.44 -25.21
N SER A 28 9.83 9.60 -25.10
CA SER A 28 9.10 9.01 -26.21
C SER A 28 7.60 9.24 -26.06
N THR A 29 6.88 9.37 -27.18
CA THR A 29 5.42 9.42 -27.17
C THR A 29 4.86 8.00 -27.08
N VAL A 30 4.10 7.72 -26.02
CA VAL A 30 3.33 6.47 -25.89
C VAL A 30 2.12 6.55 -26.80
N THR A 31 1.29 7.58 -26.62
CA THR A 31 0.03 7.76 -27.38
C THR A 31 -0.49 9.19 -27.32
N SER A 32 -1.65 9.45 -27.91
CA SER A 32 -2.34 10.74 -27.86
C SER A 32 -3.85 10.55 -27.64
N VAL A 33 -4.42 11.31 -26.73
CA VAL A 33 -5.86 11.35 -26.43
C VAL A 33 -6.44 12.74 -26.66
N ASP A 34 -7.76 12.87 -26.67
CA ASP A 34 -8.42 14.09 -27.11
C ASP A 34 -8.45 15.20 -26.04
N ASP A 35 -8.35 14.86 -24.75
CA ASP A 35 -8.42 15.82 -23.63
C ASP A 35 -7.57 15.37 -22.42
N ALA A 36 -7.15 16.33 -21.62
CA ALA A 36 -6.38 16.15 -20.40
C ALA A 36 -7.16 15.37 -19.32
N ARG A 37 -8.50 15.46 -19.27
CA ARG A 37 -9.29 14.66 -18.31
C ARG A 37 -9.24 13.17 -18.59
N VAL A 38 -8.98 12.78 -19.84
CA VAL A 38 -8.73 11.39 -20.23
C VAL A 38 -7.27 11.01 -19.98
N ALA A 39 -6.33 11.92 -20.28
CA ALA A 39 -4.91 11.65 -20.11
C ALA A 39 -4.48 11.53 -18.64
N ALA A 40 -5.07 12.33 -17.75
CA ALA A 40 -4.68 12.42 -16.35
C ALA A 40 -4.76 11.10 -15.58
N PRO A 41 -5.91 10.39 -15.51
CA PRO A 41 -5.99 9.13 -14.79
C PRO A 41 -5.07 8.05 -15.39
N ILE A 42 -4.88 8.04 -16.72
CA ILE A 42 -3.95 7.11 -17.39
C ILE A 42 -2.51 7.38 -16.97
N VAL A 43 -2.08 8.65 -16.99
CA VAL A 43 -0.71 9.04 -16.61
C VAL A 43 -0.44 8.75 -15.14
N ASP A 44 -1.40 9.02 -14.26
CA ASP A 44 -1.31 8.70 -12.84
C ASP A 44 -1.12 7.19 -12.61
N ALA A 45 -2.02 6.38 -13.18
CA ALA A 45 -1.96 4.93 -13.05
C ALA A 45 -0.66 4.35 -13.66
N LEU A 46 -0.23 4.81 -14.84
CA LEU A 46 1.04 4.38 -15.45
C LEU A 46 2.27 4.69 -14.58
N ASN A 47 2.29 5.86 -13.94
CA ASN A 47 3.35 6.22 -13.01
C ASN A 47 3.38 5.30 -11.80
N ARG A 48 2.22 5.04 -11.17
CA ARG A 48 2.10 4.10 -10.05
C ARG A 48 2.48 2.68 -10.45
N VAL A 49 2.07 2.20 -11.62
CA VAL A 49 2.48 0.90 -12.17
C VAL A 49 4.00 0.84 -12.36
N SER A 50 4.64 1.84 -12.99
CA SER A 50 6.10 1.83 -13.18
C SER A 50 6.86 1.85 -11.86
N ALA A 51 6.38 2.61 -10.87
CA ALA A 51 6.97 2.59 -9.53
C ALA A 51 6.83 1.22 -8.88
N CYS A 52 5.61 0.67 -8.80
CA CYS A 52 5.37 -0.61 -8.12
C CYS A 52 5.98 -1.81 -8.87
N ALA A 53 6.20 -1.71 -10.17
CA ALA A 53 6.94 -2.72 -10.93
C ALA A 53 8.46 -2.60 -10.72
N THR A 54 8.99 -1.39 -10.48
CA THR A 54 10.44 -1.17 -10.29
C THR A 54 10.88 -1.38 -8.84
N MET A 55 10.08 -0.93 -7.87
CA MET A 55 10.47 -0.82 -6.46
C MET A 55 10.74 -2.15 -5.74
N PRO A 56 10.00 -3.24 -5.99
CA PRO A 56 10.33 -4.54 -5.44
C PRO A 56 11.77 -4.91 -5.82
N ILE A 57 12.07 -4.80 -7.11
CA ILE A 57 13.31 -5.17 -7.78
C ILE A 57 14.51 -4.26 -7.38
N SER A 58 14.30 -3.23 -6.57
CA SER A 58 15.31 -2.23 -6.25
C SER A 58 16.46 -2.73 -5.35
N VAL A 59 17.59 -2.01 -5.43
CA VAL A 59 18.85 -2.21 -4.68
C VAL A 59 18.72 -2.26 -3.15
N PHE A 60 17.55 -1.96 -2.59
CA PHE A 60 17.32 -2.00 -1.14
C PHE A 60 17.11 -3.40 -0.58
N ASP A 61 17.12 -4.44 -1.43
CA ASP A 61 17.18 -5.79 -0.90
C ASP A 61 18.50 -6.07 -0.20
N THR A 62 18.46 -6.06 1.13
CA THR A 62 19.59 -6.31 2.02
C THR A 62 19.57 -7.74 2.58
N ARG A 63 18.64 -8.59 2.15
CA ARG A 63 18.57 -10.00 2.55
C ARG A 63 19.73 -10.78 1.91
N ASP A 64 20.18 -11.83 2.60
CA ASP A 64 21.45 -12.53 2.34
C ASP A 64 21.58 -13.12 0.91
N ASP A 65 20.46 -13.34 0.20
CA ASP A 65 20.40 -13.90 -1.16
C ASP A 65 19.98 -12.88 -2.24
N ARG A 66 20.35 -11.61 -2.02
CA ARG A 66 19.99 -10.38 -2.76
C ARG A 66 19.68 -10.47 -4.26
N TYR A 67 20.32 -11.37 -5.01
CA TYR A 67 20.17 -11.49 -6.47
C TYR A 67 19.93 -12.92 -6.99
N THR A 68 19.84 -13.91 -6.09
CA THR A 68 19.77 -15.31 -6.50
C THR A 68 18.34 -15.73 -6.86
N GLN A 69 17.32 -15.13 -6.22
CA GLN A 69 15.91 -15.54 -6.35
C GLN A 69 14.92 -14.39 -6.08
N TYR A 70 15.13 -13.20 -6.68
CA TYR A 70 14.13 -12.13 -6.51
C TYR A 70 12.81 -12.50 -7.22
N PRO A 71 11.65 -12.44 -6.54
CA PRO A 71 10.38 -12.81 -7.16
C PRO A 71 9.98 -11.84 -8.27
N SER A 72 9.75 -12.38 -9.46
CA SER A 72 9.43 -11.62 -10.69
C SER A 72 7.98 -11.79 -11.13
N ASP A 73 7.18 -12.60 -10.43
CA ASP A 73 5.79 -12.93 -10.78
C ASP A 73 4.92 -11.67 -10.97
N HIS A 74 5.15 -10.62 -10.18
CA HIS A 74 4.45 -9.34 -10.31
C HIS A 74 4.60 -8.68 -11.69
N LEU A 75 5.72 -8.92 -12.40
CA LEU A 75 5.95 -8.39 -13.74
C LEU A 75 5.07 -9.07 -14.79
N GLU A 76 4.64 -10.31 -14.57
CA GLU A 76 3.72 -10.99 -15.48
C GLU A 76 2.33 -10.32 -15.45
N ALA A 77 1.86 -9.96 -14.25
CA ALA A 77 0.56 -9.29 -14.04
C ALA A 77 0.48 -7.89 -14.66
N VAL A 78 1.62 -7.21 -14.86
CA VAL A 78 1.67 -5.92 -15.56
C VAL A 78 1.20 -6.08 -17.01
N THR A 79 1.64 -7.16 -17.68
CA THR A 79 1.29 -7.44 -19.10
C THR A 79 0.07 -8.32 -19.27
N ASP A 80 -0.22 -9.22 -18.32
CA ASP A 80 -1.31 -10.18 -18.40
C ASP A 80 -2.40 -9.86 -17.37
N ARG A 81 -3.53 -9.35 -17.88
CA ARG A 81 -4.69 -9.00 -17.06
C ARG A 81 -5.26 -10.19 -16.29
N SER A 82 -5.15 -11.41 -16.82
CA SER A 82 -5.68 -12.61 -16.18
C SER A 82 -4.91 -13.00 -14.92
N LEU A 83 -3.66 -12.55 -14.79
CA LEU A 83 -2.78 -12.84 -13.64
C LEU A 83 -2.88 -11.78 -12.53
N ARG A 84 -3.61 -10.68 -12.74
CA ARG A 84 -3.70 -9.59 -11.75
C ARG A 84 -4.40 -9.98 -10.46
N GLY A 85 -5.36 -10.91 -10.52
CA GLY A 85 -5.99 -11.49 -9.33
C GLY A 85 -5.05 -12.39 -8.53
N ASP A 86 -3.99 -12.89 -9.17
CA ASP A 86 -3.01 -13.79 -8.55
C ASP A 86 -1.86 -13.03 -7.88
N LEU A 87 -1.81 -11.69 -8.00
CA LEU A 87 -0.81 -10.84 -7.31
C LEU A 87 -0.80 -11.06 -5.80
N PHE A 88 -1.94 -11.41 -5.21
CA PHE A 88 -2.06 -11.69 -3.77
C PHE A 88 -1.68 -13.13 -3.39
N ARG A 89 -1.02 -13.88 -4.26
CA ARG A 89 -0.48 -15.21 -3.93
C ARG A 89 0.99 -15.11 -3.53
N GLY A 90 1.40 -15.98 -2.61
CA GLY A 90 2.77 -16.05 -2.09
C GLY A 90 2.92 -15.47 -0.69
N SER A 91 4.13 -15.55 -0.16
CA SER A 91 4.46 -15.11 1.21
C SER A 91 5.94 -14.73 1.30
N HIS A 92 6.41 -13.84 0.42
CA HIS A 92 7.84 -13.56 0.31
C HIS A 92 8.36 -12.65 1.44
N SER A 93 7.79 -11.45 1.57
CA SER A 93 8.03 -10.51 2.67
C SER A 93 6.89 -9.51 2.74
N LEU A 94 6.71 -8.86 3.91
CA LEU A 94 5.68 -7.84 4.09
C LEU A 94 5.83 -6.71 3.06
N TRP A 95 7.06 -6.23 2.84
CA TRP A 95 7.37 -5.22 1.82
C TRP A 95 6.92 -5.65 0.42
N TYR A 96 7.26 -6.88 0.01
CA TYR A 96 6.93 -7.34 -1.34
C TYR A 96 5.42 -7.44 -1.54
N GLU A 97 4.70 -7.92 -0.53
CA GLU A 97 3.25 -8.07 -0.58
C GLU A 97 2.54 -6.70 -0.56
N TYR A 98 3.04 -5.75 0.22
CA TYR A 98 2.53 -4.37 0.20
C TYR A 98 2.69 -3.73 -1.18
N VAL A 99 3.87 -3.85 -1.81
CA VAL A 99 4.07 -3.28 -3.15
C VAL A 99 3.22 -3.98 -4.21
N LYS A 100 2.96 -5.29 -4.09
CA LYS A 100 2.03 -6.00 -5.00
C LYS A 100 0.59 -5.53 -4.84
N PHE A 101 0.17 -5.15 -3.64
CA PHE A 101 -1.13 -4.53 -3.42
C PHE A 101 -1.23 -3.18 -4.13
N LEU A 102 -0.26 -2.29 -3.92
CA LEU A 102 -0.22 -1.00 -4.62
C LEU A 102 -0.16 -1.17 -6.14
N LEU A 103 0.55 -2.19 -6.64
CA LEU A 103 0.56 -2.54 -8.05
C LEU A 103 -0.82 -2.99 -8.54
N HIS A 104 -1.53 -3.81 -7.76
CA HIS A 104 -2.87 -4.28 -8.09
C HIS A 104 -3.84 -3.10 -8.25
N GLU A 105 -3.86 -2.18 -7.28
CA GLU A 105 -4.69 -0.97 -7.36
C GLU A 105 -4.33 -0.11 -8.57
N ALA A 106 -3.04 0.13 -8.81
CA ALA A 106 -2.60 0.90 -9.96
C ALA A 106 -2.98 0.27 -11.31
N LEU A 107 -2.98 -1.07 -11.39
CA LEU A 107 -3.41 -1.80 -12.59
C LEU A 107 -4.94 -1.80 -12.76
N ALA A 108 -5.69 -1.84 -11.66
CA ALA A 108 -7.15 -1.70 -11.68
C ALA A 108 -7.55 -0.29 -12.16
N ASP A 109 -6.95 0.74 -11.60
CA ASP A 109 -7.18 2.13 -12.03
C ASP A 109 -6.79 2.36 -13.48
N LEU A 110 -5.70 1.73 -13.94
CA LEU A 110 -5.31 1.78 -15.35
C LEU A 110 -6.36 1.13 -16.24
N ASP A 111 -6.88 -0.04 -15.85
CA ASP A 111 -7.93 -0.74 -16.60
C ASP A 111 -9.19 0.11 -16.74
N ASP A 112 -9.63 0.73 -15.65
CA ASP A 112 -10.81 1.60 -15.63
C ASP A 112 -10.56 2.85 -16.47
N ALA A 113 -9.39 3.48 -16.34
CA ALA A 113 -9.02 4.67 -17.10
C ALA A 113 -8.96 4.43 -18.62
N ILE A 114 -8.64 3.20 -19.06
CA ILE A 114 -8.55 2.84 -20.49
C ILE A 114 -9.79 2.14 -21.02
N GLU A 115 -10.81 1.87 -20.20
CA GLU A 115 -12.01 1.17 -20.63
C GLU A 115 -12.70 1.91 -21.78
N THR A 116 -12.85 3.23 -21.64
CA THR A 116 -13.62 4.06 -22.57
C THR A 116 -12.78 4.69 -23.69
N VAL A 117 -11.46 4.49 -23.73
CA VAL A 117 -10.60 5.10 -24.76
C VAL A 117 -10.68 4.37 -26.10
N ALA A 118 -10.15 4.96 -27.16
CA ALA A 118 -10.15 4.31 -28.48
C ALA A 118 -9.23 3.07 -28.50
N PRO A 119 -9.56 2.00 -29.26
CA PRO A 119 -8.73 0.79 -29.33
C PRO A 119 -7.23 1.04 -29.62
N PRO A 120 -6.84 1.96 -30.52
CA PRO A 120 -5.42 2.25 -30.75
C PRO A 120 -4.68 2.79 -29.52
N VAL A 121 -5.38 3.53 -28.65
CA VAL A 121 -4.81 4.05 -27.39
C VAL A 121 -4.53 2.89 -26.43
N ARG A 122 -5.49 1.97 -26.28
CA ARG A 122 -5.30 0.75 -25.47
C ARG A 122 -4.13 -0.10 -25.97
N THR A 123 -4.03 -0.32 -27.29
CA THR A 123 -2.93 -1.09 -27.88
C THR A 123 -1.57 -0.43 -27.62
N ALA A 124 -1.48 0.90 -27.74
CA ALA A 124 -0.25 1.62 -27.46
C ALA A 124 0.16 1.54 -25.98
N ILE A 125 -0.80 1.63 -25.06
CA ILE A 125 -0.56 1.47 -23.62
C ILE A 125 -0.07 0.05 -23.31
N ALA A 126 -0.72 -0.98 -23.86
CA ALA A 126 -0.27 -2.37 -23.68
C ALA A 126 1.16 -2.60 -24.19
N ALA A 127 1.50 -2.05 -25.35
CA ALA A 127 2.85 -2.15 -25.92
C ALA A 127 3.91 -1.42 -25.07
N GLU A 128 3.56 -0.31 -24.42
CA GLU A 128 4.44 0.35 -23.46
C GLU A 128 4.65 -0.49 -22.20
N LEU A 129 3.59 -1.09 -21.64
CA LEU A 129 3.71 -1.99 -20.48
C LEU A 129 4.61 -3.19 -20.79
N GLU A 130 4.46 -3.81 -21.96
CA GLU A 130 5.35 -4.88 -22.43
C GLU A 130 6.81 -4.42 -22.54
N THR A 131 7.02 -3.18 -22.98
CA THR A 131 8.35 -2.60 -23.10
C THR A 131 8.98 -2.34 -21.74
N GLU A 132 8.25 -1.73 -20.80
CA GLU A 132 8.69 -1.54 -19.42
C GLU A 132 9.07 -2.86 -18.76
N VAL A 133 8.20 -3.88 -18.85
CA VAL A 133 8.45 -5.20 -18.26
C VAL A 133 9.66 -5.89 -18.88
N ARG A 134 9.83 -5.82 -20.21
CA ARG A 134 11.00 -6.38 -20.89
C ARG A 134 12.29 -5.75 -20.36
N HIS A 135 12.34 -4.42 -20.28
CA HIS A 135 13.51 -3.73 -19.74
C HIS A 135 13.78 -4.11 -18.29
N LEU A 136 12.76 -4.21 -17.44
CA LEU A 136 12.90 -4.65 -16.04
C LEU A 136 13.49 -6.06 -15.94
N ARG A 137 13.02 -7.00 -16.76
CA ARG A 137 13.55 -8.38 -16.83
C ARG A 137 15.00 -8.41 -17.31
N ASP A 138 15.33 -7.66 -18.36
CA ASP A 138 16.69 -7.60 -18.90
C ASP A 138 17.68 -7.05 -17.87
N GLY A 139 17.29 -5.99 -17.16
CA GLY A 139 18.15 -5.44 -16.13
C GLY A 139 18.28 -6.38 -14.91
N LEU A 140 17.24 -7.14 -14.54
CA LEU A 140 17.32 -8.17 -13.49
C LEU A 140 18.31 -9.29 -13.85
N ALA A 141 18.23 -9.83 -15.06
CA ALA A 141 19.08 -10.93 -15.51
C ALA A 141 20.58 -10.56 -15.47
N GLY A 142 20.91 -9.31 -15.76
CA GLY A 142 22.28 -8.82 -15.63
C GLY A 142 22.80 -8.71 -14.19
N HIS A 143 21.92 -8.69 -13.18
CA HIS A 143 22.33 -8.70 -11.77
C HIS A 143 22.43 -10.11 -11.19
N SER A 144 21.58 -11.05 -11.64
CA SER A 144 21.58 -12.44 -11.17
C SER A 144 22.81 -13.23 -11.61
N ASP A 145 23.35 -12.94 -12.79
CA ASP A 145 24.42 -13.75 -13.40
C ASP A 145 25.83 -13.21 -13.08
N GLY A 146 25.94 -12.08 -12.36
CA GLY A 146 27.20 -11.37 -12.15
C GLY A 146 27.85 -10.81 -13.43
N THR A 147 27.21 -11.01 -14.58
CA THR A 147 27.59 -10.44 -15.87
C THR A 147 26.92 -9.08 -16.06
N VAL A 148 27.75 -8.03 -16.15
CA VAL A 148 27.27 -6.69 -16.54
C VAL A 148 26.51 -6.82 -17.86
N PRO A 149 25.19 -6.57 -17.89
CA PRO A 149 24.43 -6.71 -19.12
C PRO A 149 24.92 -5.66 -20.11
N SER A 150 24.97 -6.02 -21.40
CA SER A 150 25.53 -5.18 -22.45
C SER A 150 24.86 -3.80 -22.45
N GLU A 151 25.65 -2.72 -22.52
CA GLU A 151 25.14 -1.37 -22.69
C GLU A 151 24.56 -1.24 -24.11
N SER A 152 23.24 -1.34 -24.25
CA SER A 152 22.52 -0.94 -25.45
C SER A 152 21.98 0.49 -25.31
N GLU A 153 21.76 1.17 -26.44
CA GLU A 153 21.16 2.52 -26.46
C GLU A 153 19.73 2.52 -25.88
N ASP A 154 19.03 1.39 -25.96
CA ASP A 154 17.65 1.24 -25.48
C ASP A 154 17.56 0.91 -23.97
N ARG A 155 18.69 0.73 -23.27
CA ARG A 155 18.69 0.30 -21.87
C ARG A 155 18.17 1.40 -20.93
N ARG A 156 17.07 1.13 -20.22
CA ARG A 156 16.55 1.99 -19.14
C ARG A 156 17.37 1.81 -17.86
N HIS A 157 17.86 2.91 -17.28
CA HIS A 157 18.45 2.98 -15.94
C HIS A 157 17.37 3.35 -14.92
N TRP A 158 17.35 2.67 -13.79
CA TRP A 158 16.31 2.86 -12.79
C TRP A 158 16.83 3.65 -11.60
N GLU A 159 16.22 4.82 -11.37
CA GLU A 159 16.33 5.49 -10.09
C GLU A 159 15.38 4.82 -9.10
N SER A 160 15.90 4.51 -7.92
CA SER A 160 15.23 3.70 -6.89
C SER A 160 15.01 4.47 -5.60
N PHE A 161 15.67 5.61 -5.40
CA PHE A 161 15.79 6.18 -4.06
C PHE A 161 14.52 6.81 -3.52
N ARG A 162 13.62 7.34 -4.37
CA ARG A 162 12.24 7.75 -4.04
C ARG A 162 11.45 7.84 -5.35
N PRO A 163 10.40 7.03 -5.59
CA PRO A 163 9.45 7.41 -6.62
C PRO A 163 8.83 8.74 -6.16
N PHE A 164 8.90 9.79 -6.99
CA PHE A 164 8.23 11.06 -6.73
C PHE A 164 6.70 10.89 -6.91
N LEU A 165 6.10 9.97 -6.17
CA LEU A 165 4.70 9.58 -6.26
C LEU A 165 4.07 9.62 -4.89
N ILE A 166 2.98 10.36 -4.83
CA ILE A 166 2.10 10.43 -3.66
C ILE A 166 0.96 9.45 -3.94
N PHE A 167 0.77 8.46 -3.08
CA PHE A 167 -0.43 7.62 -3.08
C PHE A 167 -1.54 8.36 -2.31
N GLY A 168 -2.81 8.07 -2.63
CA GLY A 168 -3.98 8.76 -2.05
C GLY A 168 -3.83 8.93 -0.52
N GLY A 169 -3.92 10.17 -0.03
CA GLY A 169 -3.72 10.51 1.39
C GLY A 169 -2.39 11.18 1.75
N GLY A 170 -1.45 11.34 0.81
CA GLY A 170 -0.25 12.17 1.06
C GLY A 170 0.96 11.44 1.67
N MET A 171 0.84 10.14 1.96
CA MET A 171 1.93 9.33 2.53
C MET A 171 2.71 8.62 1.42
N ASP A 172 4.04 8.78 1.42
CA ASP A 172 4.95 8.01 0.58
C ASP A 172 4.85 6.54 1.02
N GLY A 173 4.29 5.64 0.18
CA GLY A 173 4.17 4.20 0.47
C GLY A 173 5.29 3.34 -0.13
N LEU A 174 6.28 3.98 -0.77
CA LEU A 174 7.35 3.29 -1.49
C LEU A 174 8.74 3.80 -1.09
N SER A 175 8.89 4.34 0.11
CA SER A 175 10.16 4.88 0.61
C SER A 175 11.06 3.81 1.24
N GLU A 176 12.35 4.13 1.40
CA GLU A 176 13.29 3.32 2.17
C GLU A 176 12.86 3.17 3.64
N THR A 177 12.16 4.18 4.17
CA THR A 177 11.62 4.17 5.53
C THR A 177 10.55 3.09 5.68
N ASP A 178 9.57 3.05 4.77
CA ASP A 178 8.47 2.07 4.80
C ASP A 178 9.02 0.66 4.67
N ARG A 179 9.96 0.46 3.75
CA ARG A 179 10.67 -0.81 3.60
C ARG A 179 11.38 -1.20 4.89
N SER A 180 12.12 -0.28 5.50
CA SER A 180 12.88 -0.55 6.73
C SER A 180 11.97 -0.90 7.90
N GLN A 181 10.81 -0.26 7.99
CA GLN A 181 9.80 -0.54 9.00
C GLN A 181 9.16 -1.91 8.79
N LEU A 182 8.74 -2.25 7.56
CA LEU A 182 8.22 -3.59 7.25
C LEU A 182 9.26 -4.69 7.48
N ASN A 183 10.53 -4.44 7.11
CA ASN A 183 11.63 -5.35 7.40
C ASN A 183 11.87 -5.52 8.91
N ARG A 184 11.63 -4.46 9.71
CA ARG A 184 11.70 -4.52 11.17
C ARG A 184 10.58 -5.41 11.72
N CYS A 185 9.38 -5.33 11.15
CA CYS A 185 8.22 -6.12 11.56
C CYS A 185 8.39 -7.63 11.32
N GLU A 186 9.13 -8.04 10.29
CA GLU A 186 9.44 -9.45 10.00
C GLU A 186 10.78 -9.95 10.56
N ARG A 187 11.59 -9.07 11.16
CA ARG A 187 12.93 -9.43 11.65
C ARG A 187 12.86 -10.51 12.72
N GLY A 188 13.54 -11.63 12.47
CA GLY A 188 13.58 -12.77 13.40
C GLY A 188 12.29 -13.60 13.43
N ALA A 189 11.30 -13.27 12.59
CA ALA A 189 10.08 -14.06 12.46
C ALA A 189 10.36 -15.42 11.82
N THR A 190 9.57 -16.43 12.20
CA THR A 190 9.56 -17.71 11.48
C THR A 190 8.83 -17.55 10.14
N LYS A 191 9.02 -18.49 9.22
CA LYS A 191 8.27 -18.52 7.94
C LYS A 191 6.76 -18.53 8.17
N THR A 192 6.28 -19.27 9.17
CA THR A 192 4.86 -19.31 9.53
C THR A 192 4.36 -17.97 10.03
N ARG A 193 5.08 -17.31 10.96
CA ARG A 193 4.69 -15.98 11.46
C ARG A 193 4.70 -14.92 10.37
N THR A 194 5.69 -14.98 9.47
CA THR A 194 5.76 -14.09 8.30
C THR A 194 4.55 -14.30 7.38
N SER A 195 4.21 -15.57 7.10
CA SER A 195 3.05 -15.90 6.26
C SER A 195 1.74 -15.43 6.88
N ASN A 196 1.59 -15.56 8.21
CA ASN A 196 0.41 -15.06 8.92
C ASN A 196 0.33 -13.53 8.84
N GLY A 197 1.41 -12.80 9.17
CA GLY A 197 1.39 -11.34 9.08
C GLY A 197 1.18 -10.81 7.66
N ILE A 198 1.57 -11.56 6.62
CA ILE A 198 1.22 -11.23 5.23
C ILE A 198 -0.30 -11.34 5.00
N ASN A 199 -0.95 -12.36 5.55
CA ASN A 199 -2.41 -12.48 5.47
C ASN A 199 -3.10 -11.38 6.28
N ASP A 200 -2.57 -11.05 7.46
CA ASP A 200 -3.09 -9.97 8.29
C ASP A 200 -2.93 -8.60 7.60
N LEU A 201 -1.77 -8.34 6.96
CA LEU A 201 -1.54 -7.16 6.13
C LEU A 201 -2.55 -7.05 4.98
N ARG A 202 -2.79 -8.15 4.25
CA ARG A 202 -3.76 -8.18 3.15
C ARG A 202 -5.17 -7.87 3.63
N LEU A 203 -5.53 -8.38 4.81
CA LEU A 203 -6.83 -8.11 5.43
C LEU A 203 -6.98 -6.61 5.72
N LEU A 204 -5.99 -5.98 6.37
CA LEU A 204 -6.02 -4.54 6.67
C LEU A 204 -6.06 -3.67 5.40
N LEU A 205 -5.30 -4.05 4.37
CA LEU A 205 -5.32 -3.35 3.08
C LEU A 205 -6.69 -3.47 2.38
N ALA A 206 -7.30 -4.67 2.41
CA ALA A 206 -8.64 -4.87 1.85
C ALA A 206 -9.69 -4.02 2.56
N VAL A 207 -9.66 -3.98 3.90
CA VAL A 207 -10.55 -3.15 4.71
C VAL A 207 -10.37 -1.66 4.38
N THR A 208 -9.12 -1.20 4.25
CA THR A 208 -8.82 0.20 3.91
C THR A 208 -9.36 0.58 2.54
N ALA A 209 -9.21 -0.30 1.55
CA ALA A 209 -9.76 -0.09 0.21
C ALA A 209 -11.30 -0.03 0.19
N GLU A 210 -11.98 -0.83 1.01
CA GLU A 210 -13.44 -0.81 1.13
C GLU A 210 -13.97 0.39 1.92
N CYS A 211 -13.19 0.95 2.85
CA CYS A 211 -13.58 2.09 3.69
C CYS A 211 -13.07 3.45 3.18
N ALA A 212 -12.58 3.54 1.94
CA ALA A 212 -11.85 4.71 1.39
C ALA A 212 -12.62 6.05 1.37
N ASP A 213 -13.92 6.07 1.69
CA ASP A 213 -14.73 7.29 1.80
C ASP A 213 -14.61 8.02 3.16
N GLY A 214 -13.87 7.46 4.14
CA GLY A 214 -13.67 8.01 5.49
C GLY A 214 -12.26 8.53 5.81
N GLU A 215 -12.08 9.14 6.99
CA GLU A 215 -10.77 9.60 7.53
C GLU A 215 -9.95 8.44 8.13
N LEU A 216 -9.90 7.31 7.41
CA LEU A 216 -9.17 6.12 7.85
C LEU A 216 -7.67 6.29 7.57
N PHE A 217 -6.85 6.07 8.59
CA PHE A 217 -5.39 6.10 8.46
C PHE A 217 -4.80 4.70 8.66
N MET A 218 -4.13 4.16 7.65
CA MET A 218 -3.36 2.92 7.77
C MET A 218 -1.90 3.22 8.09
N ASP A 219 -1.43 2.73 9.24
CA ASP A 219 -0.01 2.64 9.54
C ASP A 219 0.50 1.25 9.13
N VAL A 220 1.02 1.17 7.91
CA VAL A 220 1.59 -0.06 7.35
C VAL A 220 2.81 -0.52 8.16
N ALA A 221 3.57 0.41 8.75
CA ALA A 221 4.75 0.11 9.54
C ALA A 221 4.40 -0.56 10.87
N GLU A 222 3.24 -0.23 11.42
CA GLU A 222 2.72 -0.83 12.64
C GLU A 222 1.60 -1.84 12.36
N LEU A 223 1.38 -2.27 11.11
CA LEU A 223 0.25 -3.13 10.71
C LEU A 223 -1.05 -2.78 11.47
N SER A 224 -1.44 -1.52 11.39
CA SER A 224 -2.60 -1.00 12.08
C SER A 224 -3.41 -0.05 11.22
N VAL A 225 -4.68 0.07 11.57
CA VAL A 225 -5.65 0.96 10.96
C VAL A 225 -6.30 1.76 12.06
N MET A 226 -6.37 3.08 11.90
CA MET A 226 -6.95 4.00 12.86
C MET A 226 -8.08 4.80 12.20
N ASP A 227 -9.16 4.99 12.95
CA ASP A 227 -10.24 5.92 12.62
C ASP A 227 -10.36 6.93 13.76
N ASP A 228 -10.30 8.22 13.41
CA ASP A 228 -10.40 9.33 14.37
C ASP A 228 -11.52 10.30 13.95
N PRO A 229 -12.79 9.90 14.08
CA PRO A 229 -13.90 10.72 13.61
C PRO A 229 -14.26 11.84 14.60
N THR A 230 -13.57 11.93 15.75
CA THR A 230 -13.91 12.89 16.82
C THR A 230 -12.85 13.98 17.02
N VAL A 231 -11.98 14.20 16.03
CA VAL A 231 -11.00 15.31 16.06
C VAL A 231 -11.71 16.64 16.33
N GLY A 232 -11.41 17.24 17.49
CA GLY A 232 -12.01 18.49 17.95
C GLY A 232 -13.25 18.35 18.84
N ASP A 233 -13.73 17.14 19.12
CA ASP A 233 -14.76 16.84 20.12
C ASP A 233 -14.16 16.82 21.55
N PRO A 234 -14.93 17.17 22.61
CA PRO A 234 -14.46 17.04 23.99
C PRO A 234 -14.05 15.62 24.43
N SER A 235 -14.61 14.58 23.81
CA SER A 235 -14.34 13.17 24.13
C SER A 235 -13.02 12.67 23.54
N GLN A 236 -12.59 13.26 22.40
CA GLN A 236 -11.39 12.91 21.63
C GLN A 236 -11.11 11.41 21.53
N LEU A 237 -12.15 10.61 21.27
CA LEU A 237 -12.03 9.16 21.15
C LEU A 237 -11.64 8.76 19.73
N TYR A 238 -10.80 7.74 19.64
CA TYR A 238 -10.41 7.12 18.37
C TYR A 238 -10.52 5.60 18.48
N LEU A 239 -10.60 4.95 17.32
CA LEU A 239 -10.58 3.50 17.17
C LEU A 239 -9.29 3.08 16.49
N SER A 240 -8.60 2.08 17.05
CA SER A 240 -7.44 1.43 16.44
C SER A 240 -7.70 -0.06 16.28
N VAL A 241 -7.33 -0.59 15.11
CA VAL A 241 -7.32 -2.01 14.79
C VAL A 241 -5.89 -2.41 14.49
N ASP A 242 -5.30 -3.22 15.35
CA ASP A 242 -3.91 -3.64 15.27
C ASP A 242 -3.82 -5.15 15.00
N ALA A 243 -3.13 -5.52 13.92
CA ALA A 243 -2.83 -6.92 13.62
C ALA A 243 -1.62 -7.43 14.42
N PRO A 244 -1.47 -8.75 14.65
CA PRO A 244 -0.24 -9.32 15.20
C PRO A 244 1.01 -8.90 14.41
N LEU A 245 2.13 -8.64 15.09
CA LEU A 245 3.43 -8.44 14.44
C LEU A 245 4.15 -9.77 14.26
N PRO A 246 4.66 -10.11 13.06
CA PRO A 246 5.41 -11.35 12.86
C PRO A 246 6.63 -11.53 13.77
N SER A 247 7.29 -10.42 14.11
CA SER A 247 8.43 -10.36 15.02
C SER A 247 8.05 -10.52 16.49
N GLY A 248 6.77 -10.40 16.86
CA GLY A 248 6.32 -10.30 18.24
C GLY A 248 6.79 -9.03 18.96
N LEU A 249 7.20 -8.00 18.20
CA LEU A 249 7.54 -6.69 18.76
C LEU A 249 6.37 -6.18 19.62
N TYR A 250 6.72 -5.51 20.73
CA TYR A 250 5.76 -5.03 21.73
C TYR A 250 4.87 -6.12 22.37
N GLY A 251 5.22 -7.40 22.21
CA GLY A 251 4.39 -8.52 22.68
C GLY A 251 3.08 -8.65 21.90
N ARG A 252 3.00 -8.11 20.68
CA ARG A 252 1.78 -8.09 19.86
C ARG A 252 1.68 -9.37 19.02
N ASP A 253 1.24 -10.45 19.67
CA ASP A 253 1.01 -11.75 19.04
C ASP A 253 -0.48 -12.01 18.70
N GLU A 254 -1.37 -11.09 19.07
CA GLU A 254 -2.83 -11.19 18.91
C GLU A 254 -3.41 -9.93 18.24
N TRP A 255 -4.62 -10.04 17.70
CA TRP A 255 -5.36 -8.92 17.14
C TRP A 255 -5.92 -8.07 18.28
N HIS A 256 -5.72 -6.75 18.21
CA HIS A 256 -6.29 -5.80 19.14
C HIS A 256 -7.26 -4.86 18.44
N ILE A 257 -8.41 -4.64 19.07
CA ILE A 257 -9.35 -3.58 18.72
C ILE A 257 -9.43 -2.69 19.95
N ASP A 258 -8.85 -1.50 19.82
CA ASP A 258 -8.67 -0.56 20.91
C ASP A 258 -9.54 0.66 20.68
N ILE A 259 -10.24 1.10 21.72
CA ILE A 259 -10.80 2.45 21.76
C ILE A 259 -9.90 3.25 22.68
N GLY A 260 -9.30 4.30 22.13
CA GLY A 260 -8.44 5.20 22.85
C GLY A 260 -9.04 6.59 22.98
N ARG A 261 -8.38 7.40 23.80
CA ARG A 261 -8.69 8.81 24.00
C ARG A 261 -7.42 9.62 23.79
N TRP A 262 -7.49 10.69 23.00
CA TRP A 262 -6.41 11.65 22.93
C TRP A 262 -6.37 12.50 24.20
N GLU A 263 -5.17 12.63 24.75
CA GLU A 263 -4.84 13.55 25.82
C GLU A 263 -3.93 14.65 25.25
N PRO A 264 -4.26 15.94 25.44
CA PRO A 264 -3.35 17.02 25.13
C PRO A 264 -2.09 16.88 25.96
N HIS A 265 -0.92 17.02 25.33
CA HIS A 265 0.32 17.12 26.08
C HIS A 265 0.31 18.36 26.97
N THR A 266 0.77 18.19 28.22
CA THR A 266 0.85 19.29 29.19
C THR A 266 1.83 20.39 28.78
N ASP A 267 2.85 20.02 27.98
CA ASP A 267 3.98 20.89 27.64
C ASP A 267 3.81 21.58 26.27
N ASP A 268 3.04 20.99 25.36
CA ASP A 268 2.62 21.61 24.11
C ASP A 268 1.17 21.20 23.77
N PRO A 269 0.18 22.10 23.98
CA PRO A 269 -1.22 21.80 23.75
C PRO A 269 -1.57 21.56 22.28
N ASN A 270 -0.63 21.77 21.35
CA ASN A 270 -0.81 21.42 19.94
C ASN A 270 -0.37 19.98 19.62
N THR A 271 0.04 19.21 20.64
CA THR A 271 0.42 17.80 20.49
C THR A 271 -0.48 16.95 21.38
N THR A 272 -0.89 15.78 20.90
CA THR A 272 -1.75 14.83 21.62
C THR A 272 -1.10 13.45 21.71
N THR A 273 -1.32 12.76 22.84
CA THR A 273 -0.99 11.33 23.02
C THR A 273 -2.25 10.53 23.24
N GLY A 274 -2.36 9.37 22.60
CA GLY A 274 -3.48 8.47 22.79
C GLY A 274 -3.27 7.55 24.00
N GLU A 275 -4.26 7.47 24.89
CA GLU A 275 -4.35 6.45 25.93
C GLU A 275 -5.47 5.46 25.57
N THR A 276 -5.16 4.17 25.57
CA THR A 276 -6.18 3.12 25.40
C THR A 276 -7.16 3.14 26.57
N VAL A 277 -8.46 3.30 26.29
CA VAL A 277 -9.54 3.23 27.30
C VAL A 277 -9.98 1.78 27.50
N LEU A 278 -10.17 1.05 26.41
CA LEU A 278 -10.49 -0.37 26.43
C LEU A 278 -9.84 -1.12 25.27
N ARG A 279 -9.79 -2.45 25.42
CA ARG A 279 -9.22 -3.37 24.44
C ARG A 279 -10.04 -4.64 24.30
N CYS A 280 -10.31 -5.00 23.06
CA CYS A 280 -10.76 -6.33 22.66
C CYS A 280 -9.57 -7.10 22.09
N VAL A 281 -9.29 -8.30 22.59
CA VAL A 281 -8.23 -9.18 22.08
C VAL A 281 -8.83 -10.38 21.38
N ARG A 282 -8.32 -10.71 20.19
CA ARG A 282 -8.66 -11.94 19.45
C ARG A 282 -7.40 -12.69 19.03
N SER A 283 -7.39 -13.99 19.28
CA SER A 283 -6.32 -14.89 18.83
C SER A 283 -6.45 -15.32 17.36
N SER A 284 -7.64 -15.15 16.78
CA SER A 284 -7.92 -15.38 15.35
C SER A 284 -8.15 -14.05 14.65
N ALA A 285 -7.71 -13.96 13.39
CA ALA A 285 -8.02 -12.81 12.55
C ALA A 285 -9.54 -12.55 12.46
N PRO A 286 -9.98 -11.29 12.53
CA PRO A 286 -11.34 -10.92 12.16
C PRO A 286 -11.57 -11.18 10.67
N THR A 287 -12.82 -11.09 10.22
CA THR A 287 -13.12 -11.06 8.77
C THR A 287 -13.05 -9.63 8.23
N VAL A 288 -12.95 -9.48 6.91
CA VAL A 288 -13.04 -8.15 6.26
C VAL A 288 -14.38 -7.50 6.59
N ASP A 289 -15.49 -8.22 6.40
CA ASP A 289 -16.85 -7.76 6.71
C ASP A 289 -16.98 -7.26 8.16
N GLU A 290 -16.43 -7.99 9.15
CA GLU A 290 -16.46 -7.58 10.56
C GLU A 290 -15.73 -6.24 10.81
N LEU A 291 -14.60 -6.01 10.13
CA LEU A 291 -13.84 -4.76 10.28
C LEU A 291 -14.44 -3.61 9.49
N VAL A 292 -14.95 -3.87 8.29
CA VAL A 292 -15.64 -2.86 7.47
C VAL A 292 -16.91 -2.38 8.18
N GLU A 293 -17.69 -3.29 8.78
CA GLU A 293 -18.87 -2.91 9.57
C GLU A 293 -18.49 -2.10 10.82
N LEU A 294 -17.42 -2.51 11.52
CA LEU A 294 -16.91 -1.81 12.71
C LEU A 294 -16.47 -0.37 12.37
N LEU A 295 -15.59 -0.21 11.37
CA LEU A 295 -15.04 1.07 10.95
C LEU A 295 -16.09 1.94 10.26
N GLY A 296 -16.95 1.35 9.43
CA GLY A 296 -18.07 2.06 8.81
C GLY A 296 -19.05 2.60 9.84
N THR A 297 -19.37 1.82 10.88
CA THR A 297 -20.22 2.30 11.99
C THR A 297 -19.56 3.46 12.73
N CYS A 298 -18.24 3.40 12.94
CA CYS A 298 -17.47 4.44 13.59
C CYS A 298 -17.52 5.76 12.78
N GLY A 299 -17.27 5.70 11.47
CA GLY A 299 -17.33 6.85 10.58
C GLY A 299 -18.74 7.44 10.40
N GLU A 300 -19.78 6.60 10.34
CA GLU A 300 -21.17 7.06 10.18
C GLU A 300 -21.80 7.60 11.48
N ARG A 301 -21.42 7.03 12.63
CA ARG A 301 -21.98 7.33 13.95
C ARG A 301 -20.87 7.50 14.99
N PRO A 302 -20.12 8.62 14.97
CA PRO A 302 -18.98 8.84 15.86
C PRO A 302 -19.35 8.77 17.36
N GLU A 303 -20.59 9.12 17.72
CA GLU A 303 -21.10 8.99 19.10
C GLU A 303 -21.10 7.55 19.62
N GLN A 304 -21.06 6.56 18.72
CA GLN A 304 -20.98 5.14 19.05
C GLN A 304 -19.65 4.81 19.76
N LEU A 305 -18.57 5.55 19.51
CA LEU A 305 -17.30 5.37 20.22
C LEU A 305 -17.45 5.61 21.72
N ALA A 306 -18.23 6.61 22.13
CA ALA A 306 -18.49 6.86 23.55
C ALA A 306 -19.30 5.73 24.19
N VAL A 307 -20.31 5.21 23.48
CA VAL A 307 -21.09 4.05 23.93
C VAL A 307 -20.21 2.82 24.08
N TRP A 308 -19.35 2.57 23.09
CA TRP A 308 -18.42 1.46 23.14
C TRP A 308 -17.38 1.63 24.23
N ALA A 309 -16.84 2.83 24.44
CA ALA A 309 -15.87 3.16 25.48
C ALA A 309 -16.37 2.81 26.90
N ASP A 310 -17.68 2.77 27.14
CA ASP A 310 -18.27 2.37 28.44
C ASP A 310 -18.60 0.87 28.56
N THR A 311 -18.27 0.06 27.55
CA THR A 311 -18.60 -1.38 27.52
C THR A 311 -17.83 -2.17 28.57
N PRO A 312 -18.49 -2.92 29.47
CA PRO A 312 -17.81 -3.66 30.54
C PRO A 312 -17.03 -4.87 30.01
N VAL A 313 -15.97 -5.25 30.75
CA VAL A 313 -15.18 -6.45 30.45
C VAL A 313 -16.08 -7.69 30.37
N GLY A 314 -15.88 -8.50 29.34
CA GLY A 314 -16.66 -9.69 29.04
C GLY A 314 -17.92 -9.44 28.20
N SER A 315 -18.23 -8.18 27.86
CA SER A 315 -19.35 -7.83 26.98
C SER A 315 -18.88 -7.44 25.58
N PRO A 316 -19.65 -7.75 24.52
CA PRO A 316 -19.37 -7.29 23.17
C PRO A 316 -19.60 -5.79 23.03
N LEU A 317 -18.79 -5.12 22.20
CA LEU A 317 -19.10 -3.78 21.73
C LEU A 317 -20.45 -3.82 21.01
N ALA A 318 -21.38 -2.96 21.40
CA ALA A 318 -22.76 -2.98 20.93
C ALA A 318 -22.83 -3.03 19.39
N GLY A 319 -23.53 -4.03 18.85
CA GLY A 319 -23.66 -4.23 17.40
C GLY A 319 -22.54 -5.04 16.75
N THR A 320 -21.57 -5.56 17.50
CA THR A 320 -20.42 -6.30 16.96
C THR A 320 -20.15 -7.61 17.70
N ALA A 321 -19.24 -8.42 17.18
CA ALA A 321 -18.73 -9.62 17.85
C ALA A 321 -17.49 -9.38 18.75
N PHE A 322 -16.96 -8.15 18.80
CA PHE A 322 -15.73 -7.84 19.53
C PHE A 322 -15.98 -7.73 21.03
N VAL A 323 -15.45 -8.67 21.81
CA VAL A 323 -15.63 -8.71 23.27
C VAL A 323 -14.53 -7.97 24.00
N VAL A 324 -14.92 -7.07 24.90
CA VAL A 324 -13.97 -6.33 25.74
C VAL A 324 -13.24 -7.29 26.67
N THR A 325 -11.92 -7.34 26.54
CA THR A 325 -11.05 -8.19 27.36
C THR A 325 -10.38 -7.43 28.48
N LYS A 326 -10.18 -6.11 28.30
CA LYS A 326 -9.53 -5.26 29.27
C LYS A 326 -10.06 -3.83 29.18
N ARG A 327 -10.16 -3.19 30.34
CA ARG A 327 -10.37 -1.76 30.51
C ARG A 327 -9.16 -1.16 31.23
N PHE A 328 -8.89 0.10 30.97
CA PHE A 328 -7.73 0.83 31.50
C PHE A 328 -8.13 2.09 32.26
N ASP A 329 -9.43 2.42 32.26
CA ASP A 329 -10.01 3.58 32.94
C ASP A 329 -10.35 3.34 34.42
N ASP A 330 -9.85 2.25 35.01
CA ASP A 330 -9.93 2.00 36.46
C ASP A 330 -9.06 3.02 37.23
N ARG A 331 -9.63 4.21 37.45
CA ARG A 331 -9.33 5.12 38.56
C ARG A 331 -10.50 5.18 39.53
#